data_AF-A0A9E0FLE6-F1
#
_entry.id   AF-A0A9E0FLE6-F1
#
_cell.length_a   1.000
_cell.length_b   1.000
_cell.length_c   1.000
_cell.angle_alpha   90.00
_cell.angle_beta   90.00
_cell.angle_gamma   90.00
#
_symmetry.space_group_name_H-M   'P 1'
#
loop_
_entity.id
_entity.type
_entity.pdbx_description
1 polymer ?
#
loop_
_entity_poly.entity_id
_entity_poly.type
_entity_poly.pdbx_seq_one_letter_code
_entity_poly.pdbx_strand_id
1 'polypeptide(L)'
;MPKLGGFGIGQDKAPAAPVKLAPGQWAQARSDVPADPEVRFGALPNGMRYALRKQTIPAGQAALRLRFDAGSLQETDAQAGLAHFLEHMAFNGSKNVPEGDMIKILERLGLAFGADTNASTDLDETIYKLDLPRTDAETLDTSLMLLREAAGELTIDQAAVDRERGVVLSEERARDNPASRVYRARQAFLLKDQLPPRRDPIGKVEVLQNAPASLIADYYKAYYRPDRAVLVAAGDFDLDAMEAKIKAKFGDWTAKGPAGPDPVLGPVAPRTPEAKLVIEPGAPLSLQLVWLRSPDSSPDSLAERRRDLIEYLGFQVLNRRFSTLARAADPPFLGAGAFTRDEYDAAQLTMVTVNAEASRWKDALTAAEQEQRRAIRYGVRQDELDREIEELRANVRADAAGAATRTPGQLANEIAGSLSDNEVVTNPSQDAALFEAAVKGLKADQVSAALKAAFDGAGPLIFMTSPKDIAGGEPALLSALEASRRLEVAPPTGATAVAWPYSTFGAPGKVTATKDAADLDTTFITFENGVRLTVKPTRFKDDEVLVRVNVGGGRVDMPRDQQSGAWAASTYVEGG
;
A
#
# COMPACT_ATOMS: atom_id res chain seq x y z
N MET A 1 -28.06 -5.78 44.58
CA MET A 1 -28.05 -6.65 43.38
C MET A 1 -28.24 -5.75 42.17
N PRO A 2 -27.17 -5.42 41.43
CA PRO A 2 -27.23 -4.41 40.39
C PRO A 2 -27.71 -5.00 39.05
N LYS A 3 -28.27 -4.08 38.27
CA LYS A 3 -28.94 -4.27 36.99
C LYS A 3 -27.95 -4.58 35.87
N LEU A 4 -28.34 -5.49 34.98
CA LEU A 4 -27.79 -5.66 33.65
C LEU A 4 -28.03 -4.36 32.86
N GLY A 5 -26.96 -3.62 32.57
CA GLY A 5 -26.95 -2.50 31.64
C GLY A 5 -26.78 -3.00 30.21
N GLY A 6 -27.66 -2.54 29.31
CA GLY A 6 -27.72 -2.98 27.92
C GLY A 6 -26.55 -2.52 27.07
N PHE A 7 -26.19 -3.37 26.13
CA PHE A 7 -25.38 -3.02 24.97
C PHE A 7 -26.22 -2.07 24.10
N GLY A 8 -25.86 -0.78 24.15
CA GLY A 8 -26.41 0.23 23.27
C GLY A 8 -26.03 -0.09 21.83
N ILE A 9 -27.03 -0.47 21.04
CA ILE A 9 -26.99 -0.55 19.59
C ILE A 9 -26.61 0.86 19.09
N GLY A 10 -25.61 0.93 18.20
CA GLY A 10 -25.06 2.17 17.69
C GLY A 10 -26.15 3.10 17.17
N GLN A 11 -26.29 4.26 17.81
CA GLN A 11 -26.78 5.42 17.10
C GLN A 11 -25.66 5.87 16.17
N ASP A 12 -25.98 6.06 14.90
CA ASP A 12 -25.12 6.72 13.92
C ASP A 12 -24.71 8.08 14.49
N LYS A 13 -23.57 8.12 15.19
CA LYS A 13 -22.87 9.36 15.45
C LYS A 13 -22.48 9.88 14.08
N ALA A 14 -22.88 11.12 13.78
CA ALA A 14 -22.28 11.85 12.67
C ALA A 14 -20.74 11.67 12.73
N PRO A 15 -20.07 11.39 11.60
CA PRO A 15 -18.64 11.13 11.61
C PRO A 15 -17.95 12.28 12.34
N ALA A 16 -17.20 11.96 13.38
CA ALA A 16 -16.39 12.95 14.05
C ALA A 16 -15.40 13.48 13.01
N ALA A 17 -15.21 14.81 12.95
CA ALA A 17 -14.13 15.36 12.13
C ALA A 17 -12.81 14.71 12.59
N PRO A 18 -11.93 14.28 11.66
CA PRO A 18 -10.66 13.68 12.03
C PRO A 18 -9.91 14.58 13.01
N VAL A 19 -9.37 13.95 14.05
CA VAL A 19 -8.64 14.66 15.10
C VAL A 19 -7.33 15.17 14.53
N LYS A 20 -7.34 16.40 14.02
CA LYS A 20 -6.16 17.01 13.40
C LYS A 20 -5.05 17.22 14.44
N LEU A 21 -3.85 16.74 14.14
CA LEU A 21 -2.64 17.03 14.92
C LEU A 21 -2.34 18.54 14.86
N ALA A 22 -1.94 19.14 15.98
CA ALA A 22 -1.48 20.52 15.97
C ALA A 22 -0.11 20.61 15.24
N PRO A 23 0.28 21.78 14.68
CA PRO A 23 1.57 21.94 14.05
C PRO A 23 2.73 21.45 14.93
N GLY A 24 3.63 20.66 14.35
CA GLY A 24 4.75 20.05 15.08
C GLY A 24 4.42 18.81 15.92
N GLN A 25 3.14 18.40 16.04
CA GLN A 25 2.77 17.19 16.76
C GLN A 25 2.91 15.94 15.88
N TRP A 26 3.27 14.83 16.54
CA TRP A 26 3.28 13.50 15.96
C TRP A 26 2.13 12.65 16.54
N ALA A 27 1.78 11.56 15.87
CA ALA A 27 0.69 10.64 16.23
C ALA A 27 0.69 10.24 17.71
N GLN A 28 1.87 9.94 18.27
CA GLN A 28 2.06 9.52 19.65
C GLN A 28 1.68 10.60 20.69
N ALA A 29 1.40 11.84 20.29
CA ALA A 29 0.83 12.85 21.17
C ALA A 29 -0.66 12.60 21.50
N ARG A 30 -1.33 11.75 20.72
CA ARG A 30 -2.77 11.44 20.82
C ARG A 30 -3.05 9.94 20.97
N SER A 31 -2.02 9.10 20.95
CA SER A 31 -2.12 7.64 20.98
C SER A 31 -1.53 7.05 22.27
N ASP A 32 -2.01 5.88 22.67
CA ASP A 32 -1.42 5.04 23.71
C ASP A 32 -0.43 3.99 23.15
N VAL A 33 -0.25 3.93 21.82
CA VAL A 33 0.74 3.09 21.15
C VAL A 33 2.15 3.65 21.42
N PRO A 34 3.10 2.82 21.89
CA PRO A 34 4.47 3.27 22.09
C PRO A 34 5.16 3.45 20.73
N ALA A 35 5.66 4.65 20.45
CA ALA A 35 6.46 4.92 19.27
C ALA A 35 7.78 4.13 19.24
N ASP A 36 8.35 3.92 18.06
CA ASP A 36 9.65 3.28 17.89
C ASP A 36 10.73 4.07 18.64
N PRO A 37 11.36 3.50 19.69
CA PRO A 37 12.39 4.18 20.46
C PRO A 37 13.66 4.47 19.65
N GLU A 38 13.85 3.83 18.50
CA GLU A 38 15.02 4.08 17.65
C GLU A 38 14.83 5.23 16.65
N VAL A 39 13.61 5.78 16.55
CA VAL A 39 13.31 6.96 15.75
C VAL A 39 13.36 8.21 16.63
N ARG A 40 14.22 9.15 16.26
CA ARG A 40 14.25 10.48 16.87
C ARG A 40 13.24 11.39 16.18
N PHE A 41 12.07 11.52 16.79
CA PHE A 41 11.05 12.48 16.37
C PHE A 41 11.35 13.88 16.91
N GLY A 42 11.13 14.89 16.08
CA GLY A 42 11.24 16.29 16.50
C GLY A 42 10.39 17.22 15.65
N ALA A 43 10.38 18.48 16.06
CA ALA A 43 9.76 19.57 15.33
C ALA A 43 10.60 20.84 15.46
N LEU A 44 10.60 21.66 14.43
CA LEU A 44 11.19 22.98 14.41
C LEU A 44 10.18 24.02 14.91
N PRO A 45 10.61 25.20 15.42
CA PRO A 45 9.69 26.24 15.88
C PRO A 45 8.70 26.75 14.83
N ASN A 46 9.00 26.57 13.54
CA ASN A 46 8.11 26.91 12.42
C ASN A 46 7.04 25.83 12.11
N GLY A 47 6.98 24.76 12.91
CA GLY A 47 5.99 23.68 12.77
C GLY A 47 6.44 22.50 11.93
N MET A 48 7.55 22.60 11.20
CA MET A 48 8.09 21.49 10.40
C MET A 48 8.52 20.34 11.28
N ARG A 49 8.03 19.15 10.98
CA ARG A 49 8.38 17.91 11.68
C ARG A 49 9.59 17.24 11.03
N TYR A 50 10.36 16.49 11.80
CA TYR A 50 11.39 15.61 11.28
C TYR A 50 11.50 14.32 12.08
N ALA A 51 11.85 13.23 11.40
CA ALA A 51 12.12 11.93 12.00
C ALA A 51 13.47 11.40 11.53
N LEU A 52 14.36 11.09 12.46
CA LEU A 52 15.71 10.59 12.17
C LEU A 52 15.85 9.15 12.66
N ARG A 53 16.29 8.25 11.77
CA ARG A 53 16.52 6.84 12.10
C ARG A 53 17.92 6.43 11.67
N LYS A 54 18.79 6.09 12.62
CA LYS A 54 20.11 5.58 12.26
C LYS A 54 19.97 4.20 11.65
N GLN A 55 20.56 3.97 10.47
CA GLN A 55 20.66 2.63 9.89
C GLN A 55 21.96 2.44 9.12
N THR A 56 22.73 1.41 9.46
CA THR A 56 24.09 1.18 8.94
C THR A 56 24.16 0.04 7.91
N ILE A 57 23.01 -0.50 7.50
CA ILE A 57 22.93 -1.59 6.53
C ILE A 57 22.05 -1.15 5.35
N PRO A 58 22.60 -0.99 4.14
CA PRO A 58 24.03 -1.03 3.80
C PRO A 58 24.82 0.14 4.39
N ALA A 59 26.11 -0.07 4.66
CA ALA A 59 26.98 0.96 5.24
C ALA A 59 27.13 2.15 4.29
N GLY A 60 27.19 3.35 4.87
CA GLY A 60 27.34 4.61 4.13
C GLY A 60 26.15 5.03 3.28
N GLN A 61 24.98 4.40 3.38
CA GLN A 61 23.79 4.79 2.63
C GLN A 61 22.75 5.52 3.50
N ALA A 62 21.90 6.31 2.86
CA ALA A 62 20.77 6.98 3.51
C ALA A 62 19.59 7.16 2.57
N ALA A 63 18.43 7.46 3.13
CA ALA A 63 17.21 7.80 2.41
C ALA A 63 16.58 9.02 3.07
N LEU A 64 16.27 10.03 2.26
CA LEU A 64 15.56 11.24 2.68
C LEU A 64 14.19 11.28 1.99
N ARG A 65 13.14 11.62 2.75
CA ARG A 65 11.78 11.85 2.25
C ARG A 65 11.29 13.19 2.79
N LEU A 66 11.00 14.14 1.90
CA LEU A 66 10.32 15.37 2.26
C LEU A 66 8.86 15.24 1.82
N ARG A 67 7.96 15.00 2.77
CA ARG A 67 6.52 14.89 2.56
C ARG A 67 5.85 16.23 2.83
N PHE A 68 4.91 16.58 1.97
CA PHE A 68 3.92 17.62 2.17
C PHE A 68 2.55 16.98 2.37
N ASP A 69 1.84 17.41 3.42
CA ASP A 69 0.44 17.07 3.67
C ASP A 69 -0.50 17.83 2.73
N ALA A 70 -0.25 17.71 1.42
CA ALA A 70 -1.04 18.30 0.35
C ALA A 70 -0.76 17.59 -0.98
N GLY A 71 -1.82 17.08 -1.60
CA GLY A 71 -1.85 16.48 -2.92
C GLY A 71 -3.00 17.06 -3.74
N SER A 72 -3.54 16.31 -4.69
CA SER A 72 -4.60 16.83 -5.57
C SER A 72 -5.92 17.13 -4.86
N LEU A 73 -6.22 16.57 -3.69
CA LEU A 73 -7.43 16.88 -2.91
C LEU A 73 -7.50 18.36 -2.52
N GLN A 74 -6.35 19.02 -2.36
CA GLN A 74 -6.24 20.44 -1.99
C GLN A 74 -6.48 21.38 -3.18
N GLU A 75 -6.62 20.86 -4.40
CA GLU A 75 -6.84 21.65 -5.61
C GLU A 75 -8.27 22.21 -5.69
N THR A 76 -8.38 23.42 -6.20
CA THR A 76 -9.65 23.94 -6.75
C THR A 76 -9.94 23.35 -8.13
N ASP A 77 -11.16 23.53 -8.64
CA ASP A 77 -11.51 23.02 -9.99
C ASP A 77 -10.65 23.64 -11.11
N ALA A 78 -10.14 24.87 -10.90
CA ALA A 78 -9.21 25.53 -11.83
C ALA A 78 -7.77 25.00 -11.71
N GLN A 79 -7.46 24.29 -10.62
CA GLN A 79 -6.13 23.74 -10.30
C GLN A 79 -6.02 22.23 -10.55
N ALA A 80 -7.01 21.59 -11.18
CA ALA A 80 -7.02 20.14 -11.37
C ALA A 80 -5.77 19.62 -12.10
N GLY A 81 -4.86 18.98 -11.38
CA GLY A 81 -3.56 18.47 -11.84
C GLY A 81 -2.35 19.35 -11.55
N LEU A 82 -2.52 20.51 -10.90
CA LEU A 82 -1.44 21.44 -10.64
C LEU A 82 -0.58 21.08 -9.41
N ALA A 83 -1.05 20.22 -8.51
CA ALA A 83 -0.23 19.61 -7.48
C ALA A 83 0.86 18.73 -8.11
N HIS A 84 0.47 17.85 -9.03
CA HIS A 84 1.39 17.02 -9.81
C HIS A 84 2.24 17.87 -10.76
N PHE A 85 1.67 18.87 -11.43
CA PHE A 85 2.47 19.78 -12.26
C PHE A 85 3.54 20.51 -11.42
N LEU A 86 3.21 20.97 -10.22
CA LEU A 86 4.17 21.59 -9.31
C LEU A 86 5.31 20.65 -8.93
N GLU A 87 5.03 19.36 -8.77
CA GLU A 87 6.05 18.32 -8.56
C GLU A 87 7.11 18.36 -9.67
N HIS A 88 6.68 18.38 -10.95
CA HIS A 88 7.58 18.53 -12.10
C HIS A 88 8.32 19.87 -12.06
N MET A 89 7.63 20.94 -11.66
CA MET A 89 8.26 22.27 -11.57
C MET A 89 9.39 22.32 -10.54
N ALA A 90 9.43 21.40 -9.57
CA ALA A 90 10.55 21.32 -8.64
C ALA A 90 11.89 21.01 -9.32
N PHE A 91 11.86 20.35 -10.48
CA PHE A 91 13.03 20.02 -11.28
C PHE A 91 13.34 21.07 -12.36
N ASN A 92 12.45 22.05 -12.55
CA ASN A 92 12.50 23.06 -13.61
C ASN A 92 12.98 24.44 -13.13
N GLY A 93 13.60 24.50 -11.96
CA GLY A 93 14.32 25.69 -11.50
C GLY A 93 13.82 26.23 -10.16
N SER A 94 14.78 26.76 -9.41
CA SER A 94 14.61 27.34 -8.09
C SER A 94 15.59 28.49 -7.91
N LYS A 95 15.55 29.17 -6.77
CA LYS A 95 16.38 30.34 -6.48
C LYS A 95 17.87 30.07 -6.65
N ASN A 96 18.37 28.91 -6.20
CA ASN A 96 19.80 28.58 -6.25
C ASN A 96 20.14 27.44 -7.21
N VAL A 97 19.14 26.79 -7.82
CA VAL A 97 19.36 25.74 -8.82
C VAL A 97 18.66 26.15 -10.13
N PRO A 98 19.43 26.55 -11.15
CA PRO A 98 18.88 26.83 -12.47
C PRO A 98 18.14 25.63 -13.06
N GLU A 99 17.23 25.89 -13.99
CA GLU A 99 16.54 24.86 -14.75
C GLU A 99 17.54 23.89 -15.43
N GLY A 100 17.26 22.60 -15.34
CA GLY A 100 18.11 21.55 -15.91
C GLY A 100 19.38 21.24 -15.11
N ASP A 101 19.68 21.97 -14.03
CA ASP A 101 20.85 21.70 -13.19
C ASP A 101 20.55 20.75 -12.02
N MET A 102 19.30 20.69 -11.53
CA MET A 102 18.93 19.78 -10.43
C MET A 102 19.29 18.32 -10.77
N ILE A 103 18.91 17.87 -11.97
CA ILE A 103 19.20 16.52 -12.45
C ILE A 103 20.70 16.28 -12.47
N LYS A 104 21.50 17.17 -13.08
CA LYS A 104 22.97 17.04 -13.15
C LYS A 104 23.63 17.02 -11.77
N ILE A 105 23.08 17.76 -10.80
CA ILE A 105 23.58 17.76 -9.42
C ILE A 105 23.32 16.40 -8.77
N LEU A 106 22.10 15.86 -8.90
CA LEU A 106 21.77 14.50 -8.44
C LEU A 106 22.70 13.47 -9.10
N GLU A 107 23.07 13.70 -10.34
CA GLU A 107 23.83 12.79 -11.20
C GLU A 107 25.27 12.66 -10.75
N ARG A 108 25.87 13.80 -10.43
CA ARG A 108 27.20 13.86 -9.81
C ARG A 108 27.24 13.17 -8.45
N LEU A 109 26.11 13.09 -7.73
CA LEU A 109 26.00 12.39 -6.44
C LEU A 109 25.68 10.89 -6.59
N GLY A 110 25.52 10.38 -7.81
CA GLY A 110 25.19 8.98 -8.08
C GLY A 110 23.75 8.61 -7.76
N LEU A 111 22.84 9.60 -7.73
CA LEU A 111 21.40 9.40 -7.52
C LEU A 111 20.71 9.05 -8.84
N ALA A 112 19.62 8.27 -8.78
CA ALA A 112 18.76 8.02 -9.94
C ALA A 112 17.97 9.30 -10.32
N PHE A 113 17.45 9.37 -11.57
CA PHE A 113 16.89 10.60 -12.16
C PHE A 113 15.39 10.54 -12.43
N GLY A 114 14.76 11.70 -12.29
CA GLY A 114 13.45 12.03 -12.84
C GLY A 114 12.42 12.34 -11.77
N ALA A 115 11.43 13.18 -12.10
CA ALA A 115 10.29 13.44 -11.22
C ALA A 115 9.61 12.12 -10.81
N ASP A 116 9.37 11.22 -11.77
CA ASP A 116 8.80 9.89 -11.53
C ASP A 116 9.64 8.97 -10.61
N THR A 117 10.94 9.24 -10.48
CA THR A 117 11.86 8.45 -9.65
C THR A 117 12.04 9.09 -8.27
N ASN A 118 12.05 10.41 -8.21
CA ASN A 118 12.45 11.19 -7.05
C ASN A 118 11.31 11.99 -6.43
N ALA A 119 10.11 11.87 -6.94
CA ALA A 119 8.94 12.49 -6.38
C ALA A 119 7.69 11.66 -6.68
N SER A 120 6.61 11.93 -5.95
CA SER A 120 5.30 11.38 -6.25
C SER A 120 4.22 12.25 -5.62
N THR A 121 3.13 12.44 -6.35
CA THR A 121 1.93 13.14 -5.89
C THR A 121 0.74 12.18 -5.92
N ASP A 122 0.08 12.04 -4.78
CA ASP A 122 -1.17 11.31 -4.62
C ASP A 122 -2.31 12.31 -4.27
N LEU A 123 -3.46 11.80 -3.86
CA LEU A 123 -4.63 12.58 -3.47
C LEU A 123 -4.34 13.51 -2.28
N ASP A 124 -3.68 13.01 -1.23
CA ASP A 124 -3.49 13.71 0.04
C ASP A 124 -2.06 14.23 0.27
N GLU A 125 -1.09 13.81 -0.55
CA GLU A 125 0.32 14.12 -0.34
C GLU A 125 1.14 14.37 -1.61
N THR A 126 2.27 15.06 -1.44
CA THR A 126 3.41 15.06 -2.36
C THR A 126 4.68 14.71 -1.58
N ILE A 127 5.47 13.74 -2.05
CA ILE A 127 6.74 13.34 -1.42
C ILE A 127 7.90 13.50 -2.41
N TYR A 128 8.96 14.21 -2.01
CA TYR A 128 10.26 14.20 -2.68
C TYR A 128 11.21 13.19 -2.01
N LYS A 129 11.88 12.35 -2.81
CA LYS A 129 12.59 11.14 -2.41
C LYS A 129 14.02 11.14 -2.93
N LEU A 130 14.99 11.00 -2.02
CA LEU A 130 16.41 10.87 -2.35
C LEU A 130 16.99 9.64 -1.66
N ASP A 131 17.41 8.64 -2.41
CA ASP A 131 18.12 7.45 -1.91
C ASP A 131 19.62 7.59 -2.14
N LEU A 132 20.33 7.99 -1.10
CA LEU A 132 21.72 8.41 -1.14
C LEU A 132 22.67 7.19 -1.13
N PRO A 133 23.55 7.05 -2.14
CA PRO A 133 24.53 5.97 -2.17
C PRO A 133 25.68 6.19 -1.18
N ARG A 134 25.82 7.42 -0.64
CA ARG A 134 26.87 7.86 0.28
C ARG A 134 26.31 8.85 1.30
N THR A 135 26.89 8.87 2.50
CA THR A 135 26.54 9.80 3.60
C THR A 135 27.66 10.79 3.93
N ASP A 136 28.57 11.06 2.98
CA ASP A 136 29.58 12.11 3.13
C ASP A 136 28.93 13.51 3.23
N ALA A 137 29.67 14.46 3.81
CA ALA A 137 29.14 15.79 4.12
C ALA A 137 28.63 16.54 2.87
N GLU A 138 29.33 16.43 1.73
CA GLU A 138 28.91 17.04 0.47
C GLU A 138 27.56 16.50 0.01
N THR A 139 27.39 15.18 0.03
CA THR A 139 26.17 14.51 -0.39
C THR A 139 25.01 14.92 0.51
N LEU A 140 25.16 14.85 1.84
CA LEU A 140 24.10 15.22 2.78
C LEU A 140 23.73 16.71 2.69
N ASP A 141 24.72 17.60 2.63
CA ASP A 141 24.46 19.05 2.56
C ASP A 141 23.80 19.46 1.24
N THR A 142 24.20 18.83 0.14
CA THR A 142 23.60 19.08 -1.18
C THR A 142 22.18 18.55 -1.23
N SER A 143 21.93 17.32 -0.74
CA SER A 143 20.57 16.75 -0.70
C SER A 143 19.61 17.59 0.14
N LEU A 144 20.03 18.04 1.33
CA LEU A 144 19.20 18.93 2.17
C LEU A 144 18.97 20.29 1.50
N MET A 145 19.96 20.82 0.79
CA MET A 145 19.81 22.06 0.00
C MET A 145 18.76 21.87 -1.11
N LEU A 146 18.84 20.80 -1.91
CA LEU A 146 17.88 20.53 -2.98
C LEU A 146 16.45 20.36 -2.45
N LEU A 147 16.27 19.64 -1.34
CA LEU A 147 14.97 19.51 -0.68
C LEU A 147 14.45 20.86 -0.16
N ARG A 148 15.33 21.73 0.34
CA ARG A 148 14.96 23.08 0.77
C ARG A 148 14.56 23.98 -0.41
N GLU A 149 15.19 23.83 -1.57
CA GLU A 149 14.79 24.52 -2.80
C GLU A 149 13.38 24.10 -3.24
N ALA A 150 13.11 22.79 -3.30
CA ALA A 150 11.78 22.26 -3.59
C ALA A 150 10.73 22.77 -2.59
N ALA A 151 11.09 22.84 -1.30
CA ALA A 151 10.17 23.22 -0.24
C ALA A 151 9.70 24.68 -0.28
N GLY A 152 10.57 25.62 -0.65
CA GLY A 152 10.22 27.04 -0.53
C GLY A 152 10.81 28.01 -1.55
N GLU A 153 11.65 27.56 -2.49
CA GLU A 153 12.40 28.46 -3.38
C GLU A 153 12.15 28.21 -4.88
N LEU A 154 11.11 27.46 -5.25
CA LEU A 154 10.76 27.27 -6.67
C LEU A 154 10.41 28.60 -7.34
N THR A 155 10.95 28.81 -8.54
CA THR A 155 10.72 30.05 -9.31
C THR A 155 9.40 30.02 -10.06
N ILE A 156 9.00 28.83 -10.54
CA ILE A 156 7.76 28.58 -11.30
C ILE A 156 7.65 29.58 -12.48
N ASP A 157 8.71 29.64 -13.29
CA ASP A 157 8.77 30.52 -14.45
C ASP A 157 7.76 30.10 -15.54
N GLN A 158 7.09 31.08 -16.17
CA GLN A 158 6.07 30.81 -17.18
C GLN A 158 6.63 30.06 -18.39
N ALA A 159 7.84 30.41 -18.85
CA ALA A 159 8.44 29.73 -19.99
C ALA A 159 8.83 28.29 -19.65
N ALA A 160 9.27 28.03 -18.41
CA ALA A 160 9.53 26.67 -17.92
C ALA A 160 8.23 25.86 -17.83
N VAL A 161 7.15 26.44 -17.29
CA VAL A 161 5.82 25.82 -17.29
C VAL A 161 5.40 25.45 -18.71
N ASP A 162 5.53 26.37 -19.68
CA ASP A 162 5.11 26.13 -21.05
C ASP A 162 5.92 25.02 -21.75
N ARG A 163 7.20 24.82 -21.39
CA ARG A 163 8.00 23.66 -21.83
C ARG A 163 7.51 22.37 -21.19
N GLU A 164 7.28 22.39 -19.89
CA GLU A 164 6.91 21.21 -19.10
C GLU A 164 5.51 20.68 -19.44
N ARG A 165 4.60 21.54 -19.94
CA ARG A 165 3.25 21.12 -20.39
C ARG A 165 3.29 19.92 -21.32
N GLY A 166 4.25 19.89 -22.25
CA GLY A 166 4.38 18.79 -23.20
C GLY A 166 4.70 17.45 -22.54
N VAL A 167 5.51 17.48 -21.47
CA VAL A 167 5.89 16.31 -20.68
C VAL A 167 4.68 15.78 -19.91
N VAL A 168 4.02 16.64 -19.12
CA VAL A 168 2.85 16.26 -18.31
C VAL A 168 1.69 15.78 -19.19
N LEU A 169 1.45 16.40 -20.36
CA LEU A 169 0.44 15.94 -21.32
C LEU A 169 0.82 14.62 -22.00
N SER A 170 2.11 14.36 -22.23
CA SER A 170 2.56 13.07 -22.76
C SER A 170 2.36 11.97 -21.72
N GLU A 171 2.61 12.28 -20.46
CA GLU A 171 2.40 11.38 -19.35
C GLU A 171 0.92 11.09 -19.13
N GLU A 172 0.05 12.10 -19.18
CA GLU A 172 -1.41 11.91 -19.12
C GLU A 172 -1.88 10.89 -20.17
N ARG A 173 -1.41 11.02 -21.42
CA ARG A 173 -1.71 10.06 -22.49
C ARG A 173 -1.14 8.68 -22.22
N ALA A 174 0.04 8.58 -21.62
CA ALA A 174 0.67 7.29 -21.28
C ALA A 174 -0.04 6.60 -20.10
N ARG A 175 -0.54 7.39 -19.13
CA ARG A 175 -1.32 6.94 -17.98
C ARG A 175 -2.77 6.58 -18.38
N ASP A 176 -3.28 7.02 -19.54
CA ASP A 176 -4.60 6.61 -20.05
C ASP A 176 -4.60 5.19 -20.65
N ASN A 177 -4.64 4.21 -19.75
CA ASN A 177 -4.69 2.80 -20.08
C ASN A 177 -5.98 2.14 -19.54
N PRO A 178 -6.31 0.91 -19.98
CA PRO A 178 -7.51 0.20 -19.51
C PRO A 178 -7.68 0.16 -17.98
N ALA A 179 -6.59 -0.05 -17.23
CA ALA A 179 -6.66 -0.14 -15.78
C ALA A 179 -7.00 1.22 -15.14
N SER A 180 -6.44 2.33 -15.62
CA SER A 180 -6.73 3.66 -15.08
C SER A 180 -8.17 4.11 -15.40
N ARG A 181 -8.70 3.80 -16.59
CA ARG A 181 -10.11 4.04 -16.92
C ARG A 181 -11.07 3.26 -16.02
N VAL A 182 -10.76 2.00 -15.77
CA VAL A 182 -11.52 1.15 -14.84
C VAL A 182 -11.45 1.70 -13.41
N TYR A 183 -10.26 2.10 -12.96
CA TYR A 183 -10.07 2.72 -11.64
C TYR A 183 -10.93 3.99 -11.49
N ARG A 184 -10.85 4.94 -12.44
CA ARG A 184 -11.68 6.17 -12.42
C ARG A 184 -13.17 5.85 -12.40
N ALA A 185 -13.63 4.90 -13.21
CA ALA A 185 -15.03 4.49 -13.24
C ALA A 185 -15.47 3.84 -11.91
N ARG A 186 -14.59 3.05 -11.28
CA ARG A 186 -14.82 2.47 -9.94
C ARG A 186 -14.91 3.55 -8.88
N GLN A 187 -13.94 4.48 -8.81
CA GLN A 187 -13.96 5.57 -7.84
C GLN A 187 -15.23 6.43 -7.99
N ALA A 188 -15.56 6.82 -9.22
CA ALA A 188 -16.78 7.61 -9.50
C ALA A 188 -18.06 6.86 -9.11
N PHE A 189 -18.11 5.54 -9.30
CA PHE A 189 -19.25 4.74 -8.87
C PHE A 189 -19.32 4.60 -7.34
N LEU A 190 -18.21 4.30 -6.68
CA LEU A 190 -18.18 4.02 -5.24
C LEU A 190 -18.35 5.29 -4.40
N LEU A 191 -17.69 6.39 -4.76
CA LEU A 191 -17.67 7.61 -3.95
C LEU A 191 -18.64 8.70 -4.45
N LYS A 192 -19.26 8.51 -5.62
CA LYS A 192 -20.26 9.42 -6.20
C LYS A 192 -19.81 10.89 -6.16
N ASP A 193 -20.53 11.73 -5.41
CA ASP A 193 -20.34 13.18 -5.35
C ASP A 193 -19.24 13.63 -4.38
N GLN A 194 -18.58 12.68 -3.69
CA GLN A 194 -17.43 13.00 -2.86
C GLN A 194 -16.27 13.57 -3.69
N LEU A 195 -15.33 14.22 -3.01
CA LEU A 195 -14.23 14.93 -3.65
C LEU A 195 -13.21 14.04 -4.39
N PRO A 196 -12.78 12.86 -3.88
CA PRO A 196 -11.66 12.12 -4.48
C PRO A 196 -11.82 11.76 -5.97
N PRO A 197 -12.99 11.29 -6.48
CA PRO A 197 -13.17 11.03 -7.91
C PRO A 197 -13.00 12.26 -8.81
N ARG A 198 -13.03 13.48 -8.25
CA ARG A 198 -12.90 14.75 -8.98
C ARG A 198 -11.48 15.34 -8.90
N ARG A 199 -10.54 14.62 -8.27
CA ARG A 199 -9.19 15.07 -7.96
C ARG A 199 -8.14 14.03 -8.36
N ASP A 200 -8.34 13.34 -9.48
CA ASP A 200 -7.28 12.48 -10.05
C ASP A 200 -5.96 13.29 -10.13
N PRO A 201 -4.84 12.84 -9.52
CA PRO A 201 -3.60 13.60 -9.49
C PRO A 201 -3.08 14.05 -10.85
N ILE A 202 -3.34 13.28 -11.92
CA ILE A 202 -2.94 13.68 -13.28
C ILE A 202 -3.73 14.91 -13.78
N GLY A 203 -4.91 15.16 -13.22
CA GLY A 203 -5.72 16.33 -13.49
C GLY A 203 -6.53 16.32 -14.78
N LYS A 204 -6.87 17.51 -15.27
CA LYS A 204 -7.66 17.72 -16.49
C LYS A 204 -6.79 18.28 -17.60
N VAL A 205 -6.85 17.65 -18.78
CA VAL A 205 -6.13 18.11 -19.99
C VAL A 205 -6.35 19.59 -20.26
N GLU A 206 -7.59 20.08 -20.10
CA GLU A 206 -7.93 21.50 -20.31
C GLU A 206 -7.18 22.44 -19.35
N VAL A 207 -7.00 22.03 -18.08
CA VAL A 207 -6.24 22.79 -17.08
C VAL A 207 -4.75 22.71 -17.39
N LEU A 208 -4.22 21.51 -17.65
CA LEU A 208 -2.81 21.29 -17.98
C LEU A 208 -2.36 22.10 -19.21
N GLN A 209 -3.24 22.28 -20.19
CA GLN A 209 -2.94 23.06 -21.41
C GLN A 209 -2.91 24.57 -21.16
N ASN A 210 -3.71 25.09 -20.22
CA ASN A 210 -4.02 26.53 -20.16
C ASN A 210 -3.67 27.21 -18.83
N ALA A 211 -3.45 26.47 -17.74
CA ALA A 211 -3.20 27.07 -16.43
C ALA A 211 -1.93 27.94 -16.44
N PRO A 212 -2.00 29.22 -16.06
CA PRO A 212 -0.82 30.07 -15.98
C PRO A 212 0.07 29.66 -14.80
N ALA A 213 1.36 29.98 -14.88
CA ALA A 213 2.32 29.72 -13.81
C ALA A 213 1.91 30.34 -12.47
N SER A 214 1.17 31.46 -12.50
CA SER A 214 0.62 32.08 -11.29
C SER A 214 -0.31 31.14 -10.51
N LEU A 215 -1.09 30.29 -11.21
CA LEU A 215 -2.04 29.39 -10.56
C LEU A 215 -1.34 28.21 -9.85
N ILE A 216 -0.22 27.75 -10.43
CA ILE A 216 0.71 26.79 -9.81
C ILE A 216 1.40 27.45 -8.61
N ALA A 217 1.86 28.69 -8.76
CA ALA A 217 2.50 29.44 -7.68
C ALA A 217 1.55 29.74 -6.51
N ASP A 218 0.26 29.93 -6.77
CA ASP A 218 -0.74 30.12 -5.73
C ASP A 218 -0.99 28.82 -4.95
N TYR A 219 -1.03 27.67 -5.64
CA TYR A 219 -1.06 26.36 -4.98
C TYR A 219 0.20 26.15 -4.11
N TYR A 220 1.38 26.42 -4.65
CA TYR A 220 2.65 26.32 -3.94
C TYR A 220 2.67 27.14 -2.63
N LYS A 221 2.30 28.42 -2.71
CA LYS A 221 2.21 29.33 -1.55
C LYS A 221 1.22 28.85 -0.47
N ALA A 222 0.09 28.30 -0.91
CA ALA A 222 -0.98 27.86 -0.01
C ALA A 222 -0.62 26.59 0.78
N TYR A 223 0.15 25.68 0.18
CA TYR A 223 0.31 24.31 0.70
C TYR A 223 1.75 23.88 1.00
N TYR A 224 2.77 24.45 0.33
CA TYR A 224 4.18 24.14 0.62
C TYR A 224 4.68 25.01 1.78
N ARG A 225 4.39 24.54 2.98
CA ARG A 225 4.60 25.28 4.23
C ARG A 225 5.29 24.38 5.27
N PRO A 226 6.09 24.96 6.18
CA PRO A 226 6.74 24.17 7.24
C PRO A 226 5.73 23.41 8.09
N ASP A 227 4.58 24.02 8.43
CA ASP A 227 3.55 23.38 9.25
C ASP A 227 2.82 22.21 8.57
N ARG A 228 2.99 22.02 7.26
CA ARG A 228 2.49 20.85 6.50
C ARG A 228 3.62 19.90 6.06
N ALA A 229 4.86 20.16 6.45
CA ALA A 229 6.03 19.44 5.96
C ALA A 229 6.64 18.50 7.01
N VAL A 230 7.07 17.33 6.54
CA VAL A 230 7.80 16.35 7.34
C VAL A 230 9.04 15.90 6.58
N LEU A 231 10.22 16.03 7.20
CA LEU A 231 11.45 15.43 6.68
C LEU A 231 11.78 14.16 7.43
N VAL A 232 11.71 13.03 6.74
CA VAL A 232 12.20 11.74 7.23
C VAL A 232 13.62 11.52 6.70
N ALA A 233 14.54 11.16 7.59
CA ALA A 233 15.90 10.79 7.23
C ALA A 233 16.27 9.48 7.92
N ALA A 234 16.54 8.44 7.14
CA ALA A 234 17.08 7.18 7.64
C ALA A 234 18.46 6.93 7.04
N GLY A 235 19.44 6.42 7.80
CA GLY A 235 20.73 6.04 7.21
C GLY A 235 21.95 6.10 8.12
N ASP A 236 23.11 5.90 7.50
CA ASP A 236 24.39 5.78 8.19
C ASP A 236 25.03 7.15 8.40
N PHE A 237 24.45 7.91 9.32
CA PHE A 237 24.95 9.21 9.74
C PHE A 237 24.86 9.37 11.26
N ASP A 238 25.48 10.43 11.77
CA ASP A 238 25.30 10.86 13.15
C ASP A 238 23.99 11.63 13.31
N LEU A 239 23.17 11.27 14.30
CA LEU A 239 21.83 11.85 14.46
C LEU A 239 21.91 13.31 14.90
N ASP A 240 22.83 13.67 15.78
CA ASP A 240 22.97 15.04 16.29
C ASP A 240 23.47 15.98 15.17
N ALA A 241 24.43 15.52 14.37
CA ALA A 241 24.92 16.25 13.21
C ALA A 241 23.84 16.43 12.13
N MET A 242 23.06 15.40 11.83
CA MET A 242 21.95 15.48 10.87
C MET A 242 20.87 16.45 11.37
N GLU A 243 20.48 16.35 12.64
CA GLU A 243 19.50 17.25 13.26
C GLU A 243 19.96 18.71 13.21
N ALA A 244 21.24 18.96 13.49
CA ALA A 244 21.82 20.30 13.37
C ALA A 244 21.78 20.83 11.93
N LYS A 245 22.08 19.99 10.94
CA LYS A 245 21.96 20.36 9.51
C LYS A 245 20.51 20.70 9.15
N ILE A 246 19.54 19.90 9.58
CA ILE A 246 18.11 20.17 9.35
C ILE A 246 17.69 21.50 9.96
N LYS A 247 18.03 21.74 11.23
CA LYS A 247 17.78 23.02 11.92
C LYS A 247 18.39 24.20 11.17
N ALA A 248 19.62 24.06 10.69
CA ALA A 248 20.31 25.11 9.94
C ALA A 248 19.70 25.37 8.55
N LYS A 249 19.18 24.34 7.87
CA LYS A 249 18.63 24.46 6.51
C LYS A 249 17.15 24.86 6.46
N PHE A 250 16.35 24.43 7.44
CA PHE A 250 14.91 24.61 7.44
C PHE A 250 14.39 25.52 8.56
N GLY A 251 15.23 25.89 9.52
CA GLY A 251 14.81 26.70 10.68
C GLY A 251 14.39 28.13 10.33
N ASP A 252 14.87 28.68 9.21
CA ASP A 252 14.50 30.01 8.70
C ASP A 252 13.31 29.97 7.73
N TRP A 253 12.82 28.77 7.39
CA TRP A 253 11.76 28.62 6.41
C TRP A 253 10.45 29.18 6.98
N THR A 254 9.90 30.14 6.27
CA THR A 254 8.64 30.81 6.59
C THR A 254 7.64 30.56 5.47
N ALA A 255 6.39 30.34 5.85
CA ALA A 255 5.32 30.13 4.89
C ALA A 255 5.03 31.41 4.09
N LYS A 256 4.84 31.27 2.78
CA LYS A 256 4.57 32.39 1.88
C LYS A 256 3.06 32.51 1.65
N GLY A 257 2.38 33.40 2.38
CA GLY A 257 0.94 33.69 2.19
C GLY A 257 0.01 32.97 3.18
N PRO A 258 -1.33 33.07 2.98
CA PRO A 258 -2.30 32.38 3.82
C PRO A 258 -2.24 30.86 3.60
N ALA A 259 -2.55 30.09 4.65
CA ALA A 259 -2.67 28.64 4.51
C ALA A 259 -3.91 28.29 3.67
N GLY A 260 -3.75 27.37 2.72
CA GLY A 260 -4.88 26.79 1.99
C GLY A 260 -5.75 25.95 2.93
N PRO A 261 -7.08 25.89 2.69
CA PRO A 261 -7.98 25.09 3.50
C PRO A 261 -7.71 23.59 3.32
N ASP A 262 -8.07 22.79 4.31
CA ASP A 262 -8.12 21.34 4.14
C ASP A 262 -9.33 20.94 3.27
N PRO A 263 -9.24 19.84 2.52
CA PRO A 263 -10.31 19.39 1.65
C PRO A 263 -11.55 18.97 2.45
N VAL A 264 -12.72 19.25 1.90
CA VAL A 264 -14.00 18.71 2.40
C VAL A 264 -14.39 17.55 1.48
N LEU A 265 -14.22 16.32 1.97
CA LEU A 265 -14.41 15.11 1.17
C LEU A 265 -15.88 14.84 0.81
N GLY A 266 -16.81 15.30 1.66
CA GLY A 266 -18.25 15.04 1.54
C GLY A 266 -18.66 13.72 2.22
N PRO A 267 -19.93 13.58 2.62
CA PRO A 267 -20.41 12.40 3.34
C PRO A 267 -20.56 11.18 2.42
N VAL A 268 -20.44 9.98 3.01
CA VAL A 268 -20.83 8.74 2.33
C VAL A 268 -22.34 8.76 2.07
N ALA A 269 -22.73 8.72 0.80
CA ALA A 269 -24.14 8.72 0.41
C ALA A 269 -24.82 7.40 0.84
N PRO A 270 -26.09 7.41 1.31
CA PRO A 270 -26.84 6.19 1.54
C PRO A 270 -26.92 5.33 0.28
N ARG A 271 -26.69 4.02 0.41
CA ARG A 271 -26.70 3.08 -0.73
C ARG A 271 -27.67 1.94 -0.54
N THR A 272 -28.25 1.52 -1.65
CA THR A 272 -28.96 0.24 -1.80
C THR A 272 -28.18 -0.61 -2.81
N PRO A 273 -28.47 -1.92 -2.93
CA PRO A 273 -27.82 -2.73 -3.96
C PRO A 273 -27.99 -2.11 -5.36
N GLU A 274 -26.87 -1.74 -5.96
CA GLU A 274 -26.78 -1.21 -7.32
C GLU A 274 -25.55 -1.82 -8.01
N ALA A 275 -25.58 -1.85 -9.34
CA ALA A 275 -24.53 -2.47 -10.15
C ALA A 275 -23.96 -1.47 -11.15
N LYS A 276 -22.67 -1.56 -11.39
CA LYS A 276 -21.95 -0.86 -12.45
C LYS A 276 -21.19 -1.83 -13.32
N LEU A 277 -21.40 -1.77 -14.63
CA LEU A 277 -20.65 -2.53 -15.62
C LEU A 277 -19.79 -1.58 -16.46
N VAL A 278 -18.49 -1.87 -16.53
CA VAL A 278 -17.54 -1.19 -17.40
C VAL A 278 -17.04 -2.17 -18.45
N ILE A 279 -17.30 -1.85 -19.73
CA ILE A 279 -16.75 -2.60 -20.85
C ILE A 279 -15.44 -1.94 -21.27
N GLU A 280 -14.32 -2.62 -21.08
CA GLU A 280 -12.98 -2.11 -21.36
C GLU A 280 -12.15 -3.20 -22.08
N PRO A 281 -12.02 -3.14 -23.43
CA PRO A 281 -11.38 -4.18 -24.26
C PRO A 281 -9.92 -4.56 -23.97
N GLY A 282 -9.26 -3.96 -22.97
CA GLY A 282 -7.91 -4.34 -22.50
C GLY A 282 -7.83 -4.70 -21.02
N ALA A 283 -8.96 -4.77 -20.31
CA ALA A 283 -9.01 -5.15 -18.91
C ALA A 283 -9.58 -6.58 -18.76
N PRO A 284 -9.01 -7.41 -17.86
CA PRO A 284 -9.59 -8.72 -17.56
C PRO A 284 -10.97 -8.58 -16.90
N LEU A 285 -11.78 -9.64 -16.97
CA LEU A 285 -13.03 -9.64 -16.22
C LEU A 285 -12.73 -9.71 -14.71
N SER A 286 -13.31 -8.77 -13.97
CA SER A 286 -13.22 -8.72 -12.51
C SER A 286 -14.56 -8.24 -11.94
N LEU A 287 -15.02 -8.92 -10.90
CA LEU A 287 -16.25 -8.62 -10.15
C LEU A 287 -15.88 -8.18 -8.74
N GLN A 288 -16.56 -7.16 -8.23
CA GLN A 288 -16.40 -6.68 -6.86
C GLN A 288 -17.77 -6.57 -6.20
N LEU A 289 -17.91 -7.16 -5.01
CA LEU A 289 -18.99 -6.88 -4.08
C LEU A 289 -18.47 -5.91 -3.02
N VAL A 290 -19.16 -4.78 -2.80
CA VAL A 290 -18.64 -3.69 -1.96
C VAL A 290 -19.66 -3.23 -0.93
N TRP A 291 -19.25 -3.16 0.33
CA TRP A 291 -20.02 -2.59 1.44
C TRP A 291 -19.33 -1.33 1.92
N LEU A 292 -20.08 -0.22 1.97
CA LEU A 292 -19.56 1.09 2.36
C LEU A 292 -19.93 1.42 3.79
N ARG A 293 -18.96 1.90 4.56
CA ARG A 293 -19.17 2.51 5.87
C ARG A 293 -18.57 3.92 5.88
N SER A 294 -18.99 4.72 6.84
CA SER A 294 -18.26 5.93 7.18
C SER A 294 -16.82 5.58 7.59
N PRO A 295 -15.84 6.45 7.27
CA PRO A 295 -14.45 6.26 7.70
C PRO A 295 -14.35 6.26 9.24
N ASP A 296 -13.38 5.53 9.79
CA ASP A 296 -13.00 5.66 11.19
C ASP A 296 -11.96 6.77 11.31
N SER A 297 -12.34 7.88 11.95
CA SER A 297 -11.49 9.05 12.12
C SER A 297 -10.88 9.16 13.52
N SER A 298 -10.95 8.04 14.27
CA SER A 298 -10.36 7.92 15.60
C SER A 298 -8.83 7.99 15.50
N PRO A 299 -8.14 8.60 16.47
CA PRO A 299 -6.69 8.49 16.53
C PRO A 299 -6.26 7.05 16.76
N ASP A 300 -5.15 6.68 16.14
CA ASP A 300 -4.46 5.41 16.34
C ASP A 300 -4.34 5.07 17.84
N SER A 301 -4.68 3.83 18.19
CA SER A 301 -4.64 3.34 19.56
C SER A 301 -4.41 1.83 19.62
N LEU A 302 -3.96 1.34 20.77
CA LEU A 302 -3.83 -0.10 21.03
C LEU A 302 -5.17 -0.83 20.87
N ALA A 303 -6.28 -0.16 21.18
CA ALA A 303 -7.63 -0.71 21.04
C ALA A 303 -8.03 -0.86 19.56
N GLU A 304 -7.76 0.16 18.76
CA GLU A 304 -7.96 0.16 17.31
C GLU A 304 -7.11 -0.90 16.62
N ARG A 305 -5.79 -0.89 16.82
CA ARG A 305 -4.90 -1.90 16.21
C ARG A 305 -5.29 -3.33 16.57
N ARG A 306 -5.76 -3.56 17.81
CA ARG A 306 -6.29 -4.87 18.23
C ARG A 306 -7.57 -5.23 17.47
N ARG A 307 -8.50 -4.29 17.32
CA ARG A 307 -9.74 -4.49 16.56
C ARG A 307 -9.43 -4.83 15.11
N ASP A 308 -8.53 -4.09 14.48
CA ASP A 308 -8.20 -4.25 13.06
C ASP A 308 -7.44 -5.54 12.80
N LEU A 309 -6.54 -5.96 13.71
CA LEU A 309 -5.92 -7.28 13.64
C LEU A 309 -6.93 -8.43 13.77
N ILE A 310 -7.92 -8.32 14.66
CA ILE A 310 -8.98 -9.33 14.79
C ILE A 310 -9.85 -9.36 13.52
N GLU A 311 -10.16 -8.21 12.94
CA GLU A 311 -10.87 -8.11 11.67
C GLU A 311 -10.06 -8.74 10.52
N TYR A 312 -8.77 -8.42 10.44
CA TYR A 312 -7.82 -8.99 9.47
C TYR A 312 -7.76 -10.52 9.54
N LEU A 313 -7.67 -11.11 10.74
CA LEU A 313 -7.70 -12.57 10.91
C LEU A 313 -9.01 -13.19 10.38
N GLY A 314 -10.13 -12.49 10.52
CA GLY A 314 -11.40 -12.90 9.93
C GLY A 314 -11.36 -12.93 8.40
N PHE A 315 -10.77 -11.90 7.79
CA PHE A 315 -10.54 -11.86 6.34
C PHE A 315 -9.57 -12.94 5.88
N GLN A 316 -8.50 -13.24 6.63
CA GLN A 316 -7.56 -14.32 6.27
C GLN A 316 -8.26 -15.68 6.23
N VAL A 317 -9.13 -15.97 7.20
CA VAL A 317 -9.94 -17.21 7.17
C VAL A 317 -10.82 -17.24 5.92
N LEU A 318 -11.53 -16.15 5.60
CA LEU A 318 -12.37 -16.06 4.41
C LEU A 318 -11.55 -16.22 3.11
N ASN A 319 -10.38 -15.60 3.03
CA ASN A 319 -9.44 -15.69 1.90
C ASN A 319 -8.88 -17.10 1.72
N ARG A 320 -8.64 -17.82 2.81
CA ARG A 320 -8.25 -19.22 2.73
C ARG A 320 -9.38 -20.08 2.16
N ARG A 321 -10.64 -19.84 2.55
CA ARG A 321 -11.79 -20.53 1.97
C ARG A 321 -11.96 -20.23 0.48
N PHE A 322 -11.81 -18.98 0.06
CA PHE A 322 -11.78 -18.63 -1.36
C PHE A 322 -10.64 -19.34 -2.11
N SER A 323 -9.45 -19.39 -1.52
CA SER A 323 -8.30 -20.09 -2.10
C SER A 323 -8.56 -21.59 -2.26
N THR A 324 -9.26 -22.22 -1.31
CA THR A 324 -9.69 -23.63 -1.45
C THR A 324 -10.66 -23.82 -2.60
N LEU A 325 -11.65 -22.92 -2.76
CA LEU A 325 -12.60 -22.98 -3.88
C LEU A 325 -11.92 -22.79 -5.23
N ALA A 326 -10.95 -21.86 -5.34
CA ALA A 326 -10.18 -21.63 -6.56
C ALA A 326 -9.27 -22.81 -6.95
N ARG A 327 -8.93 -23.70 -6.01
CA ARG A 327 -8.08 -24.88 -6.23
C ARG A 327 -8.87 -26.18 -6.40
N ALA A 328 -10.20 -26.13 -6.41
CA ALA A 328 -11.04 -27.30 -6.65
C ALA A 328 -10.85 -27.83 -8.08
N ALA A 329 -11.24 -29.08 -8.33
CA ALA A 329 -11.14 -29.71 -9.65
C ALA A 329 -11.96 -28.98 -10.74
N ASP A 330 -13.08 -28.37 -10.34
CA ASP A 330 -13.88 -27.45 -11.15
C ASP A 330 -14.09 -26.15 -10.37
N PRO A 331 -13.14 -25.21 -10.43
CA PRO A 331 -13.19 -24.00 -9.63
C PRO A 331 -14.23 -23.01 -10.19
N PRO A 332 -15.08 -22.40 -9.35
CA PRO A 332 -16.11 -21.48 -9.82
C PRO A 332 -15.55 -20.12 -10.29
N PHE A 333 -14.31 -19.81 -9.90
CA PHE A 333 -13.58 -18.60 -10.25
C PHE A 333 -12.07 -18.87 -10.31
N LEU A 334 -11.31 -18.01 -10.99
CA LEU A 334 -9.86 -18.10 -11.08
C LEU A 334 -9.17 -17.68 -9.76
N GLY A 335 -9.81 -16.77 -9.03
CA GLY A 335 -9.38 -16.35 -7.70
C GLY A 335 -10.39 -15.39 -7.10
N ALA A 336 -10.47 -15.37 -5.77
CA ALA A 336 -11.26 -14.41 -5.04
C ALA A 336 -10.54 -14.01 -3.75
N GLY A 337 -10.83 -12.81 -3.26
CA GLY A 337 -10.28 -12.30 -2.01
C GLY A 337 -11.21 -11.28 -1.38
N ALA A 338 -11.07 -11.08 -0.08
CA ALA A 338 -11.81 -10.10 0.70
C ALA A 338 -10.87 -9.36 1.63
N PHE A 339 -11.15 -8.07 1.78
CA PHE A 339 -10.40 -7.15 2.62
C PHE A 339 -11.25 -5.91 2.92
N THR A 340 -10.82 -5.15 3.91
CA THR A 340 -11.28 -3.78 4.10
C THR A 340 -10.19 -2.81 3.68
N ARG A 341 -10.57 -1.59 3.31
CA ARG A 341 -9.65 -0.50 2.96
C ARG A 341 -10.29 0.84 3.31
N ASP A 342 -9.50 1.75 3.89
CA ASP A 342 -9.86 3.17 3.93
C ASP A 342 -9.55 3.83 2.57
N GLU A 343 -10.48 4.65 2.11
CA GLU A 343 -10.38 5.37 0.84
C GLU A 343 -10.18 6.88 1.10
N TYR A 344 -8.99 7.22 1.63
CA TYR A 344 -8.52 8.59 1.89
C TYR A 344 -9.45 9.39 2.82
N ASP A 345 -9.86 8.79 3.94
CA ASP A 345 -10.84 9.32 4.89
C ASP A 345 -12.22 9.63 4.26
N ALA A 346 -12.48 9.23 3.01
CA ALA A 346 -13.76 9.48 2.35
C ALA A 346 -14.77 8.40 2.71
N ALA A 347 -14.34 7.14 2.75
CA ALA A 347 -15.18 6.00 3.08
C ALA A 347 -14.33 4.78 3.47
N GLN A 348 -14.87 3.93 4.35
CA GLN A 348 -14.35 2.59 4.57
C GLN A 348 -15.03 1.61 3.61
N LEU A 349 -14.25 0.88 2.82
CA LEU A 349 -14.71 -0.08 1.82
C LEU A 349 -14.38 -1.51 2.25
N THR A 350 -15.39 -2.32 2.53
CA THR A 350 -15.22 -3.77 2.64
C THR A 350 -15.56 -4.42 1.31
N MET A 351 -14.64 -5.20 0.75
CA MET A 351 -14.73 -5.72 -0.62
C MET A 351 -14.59 -7.24 -0.67
N VAL A 352 -15.30 -7.86 -1.61
CA VAL A 352 -14.96 -9.19 -2.14
C VAL A 352 -14.63 -9.01 -3.62
N THR A 353 -13.40 -9.29 -4.01
CA THR A 353 -12.94 -9.27 -5.40
C THR A 353 -12.96 -10.69 -5.98
N VAL A 354 -13.37 -10.83 -7.23
CA VAL A 354 -13.54 -12.12 -7.91
C VAL A 354 -13.05 -12.00 -9.34
N ASN A 355 -12.05 -12.81 -9.71
CA ASN A 355 -11.56 -12.95 -11.07
C ASN A 355 -12.12 -14.23 -11.67
N ALA A 356 -12.73 -14.16 -12.85
CA ALA A 356 -13.42 -15.30 -13.43
C ALA A 356 -13.32 -15.30 -14.96
N GLU A 357 -13.56 -16.47 -15.55
CA GLU A 357 -13.82 -16.57 -16.98
C GLU A 357 -15.14 -15.87 -17.34
N ALA A 358 -15.16 -15.18 -18.49
CA ALA A 358 -16.33 -14.40 -18.88
C ALA A 358 -17.60 -15.22 -19.12
N SER A 359 -17.49 -16.51 -19.44
CA SER A 359 -18.64 -17.42 -19.55
C SER A 359 -19.21 -17.84 -18.19
N ARG A 360 -18.40 -17.78 -17.12
CA ARG A 360 -18.72 -18.32 -15.78
C ARG A 360 -18.94 -17.25 -14.72
N TRP A 361 -19.03 -15.97 -15.09
CA TRP A 361 -19.15 -14.86 -14.13
C TRP A 361 -20.32 -15.01 -13.14
N LYS A 362 -21.43 -15.65 -13.56
CA LYS A 362 -22.58 -15.91 -12.69
C LYS A 362 -22.27 -16.96 -11.63
N ASP A 363 -21.59 -18.03 -12.00
CA ASP A 363 -21.16 -19.09 -11.08
C ASP A 363 -20.14 -18.53 -10.10
N ALA A 364 -19.20 -17.72 -10.59
CA ALA A 364 -18.20 -17.02 -9.80
C ALA A 364 -18.83 -16.08 -8.75
N LEU A 365 -19.77 -15.22 -9.19
CA LEU A 365 -20.52 -14.32 -8.31
C LEU A 365 -21.29 -15.10 -7.24
N THR A 366 -21.99 -16.15 -7.67
CA THR A 366 -22.80 -17.00 -6.77
C THR A 366 -21.91 -17.68 -5.73
N ALA A 367 -20.80 -18.28 -6.14
CA ALA A 367 -19.88 -18.97 -5.23
C ALA A 367 -19.22 -18.01 -4.24
N ALA A 368 -18.77 -16.84 -4.71
CA ALA A 368 -18.11 -15.85 -3.87
C ALA A 368 -19.08 -15.23 -2.85
N GLU A 369 -20.29 -14.83 -3.29
CA GLU A 369 -21.33 -14.33 -2.40
C GLU A 369 -21.77 -15.39 -1.39
N GLN A 370 -21.93 -16.65 -1.80
CA GLN A 370 -22.34 -17.70 -0.88
C GLN A 370 -21.27 -18.03 0.16
N GLU A 371 -19.99 -18.04 -0.19
CA GLU A 371 -18.93 -18.25 0.80
C GLU A 371 -18.83 -17.06 1.76
N GLN A 372 -18.93 -15.82 1.26
CA GLN A 372 -19.03 -14.65 2.12
C GLN A 372 -20.22 -14.77 3.08
N ARG A 373 -21.43 -15.05 2.58
CA ARG A 373 -22.64 -15.20 3.40
C ARG A 373 -22.53 -16.39 4.37
N ARG A 374 -21.87 -17.47 3.98
CA ARG A 374 -21.57 -18.63 4.84
C ARG A 374 -20.66 -18.24 5.99
N ALA A 375 -19.59 -17.48 5.73
CA ALA A 375 -18.70 -16.97 6.76
C ALA A 375 -19.42 -16.04 7.75
N ILE A 376 -20.34 -15.19 7.27
CA ILE A 376 -21.12 -14.33 8.16
C ILE A 376 -22.19 -15.09 8.96
N ARG A 377 -22.82 -16.10 8.36
CA ARG A 377 -23.90 -16.86 9.01
C ARG A 377 -23.38 -17.87 10.03
N TYR A 378 -22.31 -18.59 9.71
CA TYR A 378 -21.78 -19.69 10.53
C TYR A 378 -20.47 -19.36 11.24
N GLY A 379 -19.87 -18.22 10.91
CA GLY A 379 -18.64 -17.76 11.52
C GLY A 379 -17.38 -18.49 11.03
N VAL A 380 -16.31 -18.15 11.72
CA VAL A 380 -14.99 -18.77 11.70
C VAL A 380 -14.98 -19.93 12.67
N ARG A 381 -14.30 -21.03 12.32
CA ARG A 381 -14.02 -22.11 13.27
C ARG A 381 -12.68 -21.87 13.97
N GLN A 382 -12.52 -22.41 15.18
CA GLN A 382 -11.28 -22.25 15.94
C GLN A 382 -10.07 -22.86 15.22
N ASP A 383 -10.23 -23.99 14.51
CA ASP A 383 -9.14 -24.60 13.74
C ASP A 383 -8.68 -23.74 12.55
N GLU A 384 -9.59 -22.95 11.97
CA GLU A 384 -9.23 -21.99 10.91
C GLU A 384 -8.48 -20.81 11.51
N LEU A 385 -9.00 -20.25 12.60
CA LEU A 385 -8.37 -19.13 13.29
C LEU A 385 -6.96 -19.49 13.80
N ASP A 386 -6.81 -20.65 14.45
CA ASP A 386 -5.52 -21.08 15.00
C ASP A 386 -4.46 -21.18 13.90
N ARG A 387 -4.85 -21.64 12.69
CA ARG A 387 -3.95 -21.68 11.53
C ARG A 387 -3.50 -20.28 11.10
N GLU A 388 -4.44 -19.35 10.91
CA GLU A 388 -4.09 -17.98 10.48
C GLU A 388 -3.25 -17.26 11.54
N ILE A 389 -3.49 -17.54 12.83
CA ILE A 389 -2.65 -17.05 13.92
C ILE A 389 -1.22 -17.60 13.79
N GLU A 390 -1.01 -18.90 13.57
CA GLU A 390 0.35 -19.43 13.44
C GLU A 390 1.08 -18.90 12.19
N GLU A 391 0.38 -18.70 11.08
CA GLU A 391 0.95 -18.12 9.87
C GLU A 391 1.38 -16.66 10.09
N LEU A 392 0.49 -15.83 10.64
CA LEU A 392 0.82 -14.43 10.93
C LEU A 392 1.90 -14.32 12.02
N ARG A 393 1.89 -15.21 13.02
CA ARG A 393 2.93 -15.30 14.05
C ARG A 393 4.30 -15.58 13.43
N ALA A 394 4.38 -16.48 12.45
CA ALA A 394 5.63 -16.77 11.77
C ALA A 394 6.16 -15.52 11.04
N ASN A 395 5.28 -14.78 10.36
CA ASN A 395 5.63 -13.55 9.64
C ASN A 395 6.15 -12.47 10.59
N VAL A 396 5.41 -12.12 11.66
CA VAL A 396 5.84 -11.07 12.59
C VAL A 396 7.13 -11.44 13.35
N ARG A 397 7.40 -12.74 13.54
CA ARG A 397 8.68 -13.21 14.11
C ARG A 397 9.82 -13.08 13.13
N ALA A 398 9.60 -13.42 11.86
CA ALA A 398 10.59 -13.24 10.80
C ALA A 398 10.92 -11.74 10.62
N ASP A 399 9.91 -10.86 10.63
CA ASP A 399 10.11 -9.41 10.57
C ASP A 399 10.92 -8.89 11.77
N ALA A 400 10.61 -9.38 12.99
CA ALA A 400 11.38 -9.06 14.19
C ALA A 400 12.83 -9.55 14.12
N ALA A 401 13.07 -10.75 13.57
CA ALA A 401 14.41 -11.31 13.39
C ALA A 401 15.21 -10.54 12.32
N GLY A 402 14.57 -10.15 11.22
CA GLY A 402 15.18 -9.41 10.11
C GLY A 402 15.32 -7.90 10.34
N ALA A 403 14.77 -7.37 11.43
CA ALA A 403 14.62 -5.93 11.68
C ALA A 403 15.92 -5.13 11.53
N ALA A 404 17.06 -5.71 11.92
CA ALA A 404 18.37 -5.08 11.87
C ALA A 404 18.89 -4.87 10.43
N THR A 405 18.40 -5.64 9.46
CA THR A 405 18.85 -5.64 8.06
C THR A 405 17.97 -4.81 7.11
N ARG A 406 16.91 -4.16 7.62
CA ARG A 406 16.06 -3.27 6.82
C ARG A 406 16.87 -2.11 6.23
N THR A 407 16.69 -1.80 4.96
CA THR A 407 17.44 -0.73 4.31
C THR A 407 16.97 0.67 4.76
N PRO A 408 17.78 1.73 4.60
CA PRO A 408 17.34 3.10 4.87
C PRO A 408 16.08 3.50 4.09
N GLY A 409 15.96 3.07 2.82
CA GLY A 409 14.81 3.34 1.98
C GLY A 409 13.52 2.71 2.51
N GLN A 410 13.59 1.47 3.02
CA GLN A 410 12.45 0.80 3.66
C GLN A 410 12.00 1.57 4.90
N LEU A 411 12.93 1.88 5.82
CA LEU A 411 12.62 2.62 7.05
C LEU A 411 12.06 4.01 6.77
N ALA A 412 12.62 4.73 5.79
CA ALA A 412 12.14 6.07 5.45
C ALA A 412 10.75 6.03 4.83
N ASN A 413 10.44 5.02 4.01
CA ASN A 413 9.11 4.82 3.43
C ASN A 413 8.10 4.37 4.50
N GLU A 414 8.48 3.49 5.43
CA GLU A 414 7.65 3.07 6.57
C GLU A 414 7.22 4.28 7.42
N ILE A 415 8.18 5.13 7.80
CA ILE A 415 7.88 6.35 8.57
C ILE A 415 7.05 7.34 7.76
N ALA A 416 7.33 7.52 6.46
CA ALA A 416 6.58 8.45 5.62
C ALA A 416 5.13 7.98 5.40
N GLY A 417 4.92 6.68 5.20
CA GLY A 417 3.59 6.08 4.99
C GLY A 417 2.68 6.18 6.20
N SER A 418 3.23 6.23 7.43
CA SER A 418 2.42 6.39 8.65
C SER A 418 1.79 7.80 8.78
N LEU A 419 2.20 8.76 7.95
CA LEU A 419 1.81 10.16 8.09
C LEU A 419 0.43 10.48 7.53
N SER A 420 -0.04 9.75 6.51
CA SER A 420 -1.38 9.95 5.92
C SER A 420 -2.47 9.65 6.94
N ASP A 421 -2.38 8.49 7.59
CA ASP A 421 -3.38 8.03 8.57
C ASP A 421 -3.06 8.49 10.01
N ASN A 422 -2.02 9.30 10.19
CA ASN A 422 -1.51 9.72 11.50
C ASN A 422 -1.25 8.54 12.46
N GLU A 423 -0.69 7.45 11.94
CA GLU A 423 -0.31 6.27 12.72
C GLU A 423 1.02 6.48 13.46
N VAL A 424 1.10 5.91 14.67
CA VAL A 424 2.35 5.83 15.43
C VAL A 424 3.30 4.85 14.76
N VAL A 425 4.49 5.31 14.37
CA VAL A 425 5.53 4.40 13.88
C VAL A 425 5.96 3.46 15.01
N THR A 426 5.84 2.16 14.79
CA THR A 426 6.34 1.08 15.65
C THR A 426 7.51 0.36 14.98
N ASN A 427 8.24 -0.46 15.75
CA ASN A 427 9.23 -1.38 15.21
C ASN A 427 8.73 -2.83 15.22
N PRO A 428 9.34 -3.73 14.42
CA PRO A 428 8.89 -5.12 14.30
C PRO A 428 8.77 -5.90 15.62
N SER A 429 9.61 -5.58 16.62
CA SER A 429 9.51 -6.21 17.94
C SER A 429 8.29 -5.72 18.73
N GLN A 430 7.95 -4.44 18.61
CA GLN A 430 6.70 -3.89 19.15
C GLN A 430 5.49 -4.53 18.45
N ASP A 431 5.50 -4.64 17.12
CA ASP A 431 4.41 -5.24 16.34
C ASP A 431 4.19 -6.71 16.72
N ALA A 432 5.27 -7.50 16.85
CA ALA A 432 5.19 -8.88 17.32
C ALA A 432 4.60 -8.98 18.75
N ALA A 433 4.96 -8.05 19.65
CA ALA A 433 4.41 -8.03 21.00
C ALA A 433 2.93 -7.64 21.03
N LEU A 434 2.52 -6.66 20.21
CA LEU A 434 1.12 -6.26 20.03
C LEU A 434 0.29 -7.41 19.47
N PHE A 435 0.83 -8.11 18.46
CA PHE A 435 0.22 -9.31 17.90
C PHE A 435 0.01 -10.40 18.95
N GLU A 436 1.06 -10.79 19.70
CA GLU A 436 0.94 -11.85 20.71
C GLU A 436 -0.05 -11.46 21.83
N ALA A 437 -0.10 -10.18 22.21
CA ALA A 437 -1.07 -9.66 23.18
C ALA A 437 -2.52 -9.68 22.64
N ALA A 438 -2.71 -9.44 21.34
CA ALA A 438 -4.01 -9.47 20.68
C ALA A 438 -4.56 -10.90 20.54
N VAL A 439 -3.72 -11.85 20.13
CA VAL A 439 -4.14 -13.25 19.86
C VAL A 439 -4.22 -14.12 21.12
N LYS A 440 -3.65 -13.67 22.25
CA LYS A 440 -3.69 -14.42 23.51
C LYS A 440 -5.13 -14.69 23.95
N GLY A 441 -5.54 -15.97 23.86
CA GLY A 441 -6.87 -16.43 24.25
C GLY A 441 -7.98 -16.03 23.29
N LEU A 442 -7.64 -15.50 22.10
CA LEU A 442 -8.60 -15.08 21.07
C LEU A 442 -9.46 -16.27 20.62
N LYS A 443 -10.77 -16.04 20.55
CA LYS A 443 -11.75 -17.05 20.20
C LYS A 443 -12.41 -16.76 18.85
N ALA A 444 -12.80 -17.83 18.17
CA ALA A 444 -13.38 -17.75 16.83
C ALA A 444 -14.70 -16.95 16.78
N ASP A 445 -15.48 -16.91 17.87
CA ASP A 445 -16.70 -16.10 17.97
C ASP A 445 -16.40 -14.59 17.96
N GLN A 446 -15.30 -14.16 18.59
CA GLN A 446 -14.84 -12.77 18.57
C GLN A 446 -14.42 -12.35 17.15
N VAL A 447 -13.67 -13.21 16.46
CA VAL A 447 -13.26 -12.98 15.07
C VAL A 447 -14.47 -13.02 14.12
N SER A 448 -15.43 -13.92 14.36
CA SER A 448 -16.68 -13.97 13.60
C SER A 448 -17.50 -12.69 13.75
N ALA A 449 -17.56 -12.13 14.97
CA ALA A 449 -18.26 -10.88 15.22
C ALA A 449 -17.57 -9.69 14.52
N ALA A 450 -16.24 -9.62 14.54
CA ALA A 450 -15.48 -8.59 13.84
C ALA A 450 -15.66 -8.69 12.32
N LEU A 451 -15.52 -9.89 11.75
CA LEU A 451 -15.74 -10.13 10.32
C LEU A 451 -17.17 -9.74 9.92
N LYS A 452 -18.18 -10.09 10.73
CA LYS A 452 -19.56 -9.68 10.48
C LYS A 452 -19.72 -8.16 10.45
N ALA A 453 -19.17 -7.46 11.46
CA ALA A 453 -19.23 -6.01 11.54
C ALA A 453 -18.57 -5.32 10.32
N ALA A 454 -17.52 -5.93 9.75
CA ALA A 454 -16.89 -5.43 8.53
C ALA A 454 -17.85 -5.39 7.32
N PHE A 455 -18.83 -6.30 7.26
CA PHE A 455 -19.83 -6.41 6.18
C PHE A 455 -21.18 -5.74 6.51
N ASP A 456 -21.31 -5.05 7.65
CA ASP A 456 -22.58 -4.38 8.05
C ASP A 456 -22.81 -3.02 7.35
N GLY A 457 -21.94 -2.64 6.39
CA GLY A 457 -22.06 -1.40 5.62
C GLY A 457 -23.18 -1.40 4.57
N ALA A 458 -23.42 -0.24 3.95
CA ALA A 458 -24.38 -0.09 2.86
C ALA A 458 -23.89 -0.86 1.62
N GLY A 459 -24.65 -1.88 1.20
CA GLY A 459 -24.26 -2.74 0.09
C GLY A 459 -24.96 -4.11 0.10
N PRO A 460 -24.44 -5.10 -0.64
CA PRO A 460 -23.30 -4.97 -1.53
C PRO A 460 -23.68 -4.19 -2.80
N LEU A 461 -22.78 -3.31 -3.21
CA LEU A 461 -22.72 -2.80 -4.57
C LEU A 461 -21.96 -3.78 -5.45
N ILE A 462 -22.31 -3.87 -6.72
CA ILE A 462 -21.61 -4.71 -7.68
C ILE A 462 -20.85 -3.82 -8.65
N PHE A 463 -19.53 -3.91 -8.70
CA PHE A 463 -18.74 -3.31 -9.78
C PHE A 463 -18.13 -4.43 -10.62
N MET A 464 -18.36 -4.41 -11.93
CA MET A 464 -17.78 -5.38 -12.83
C MET A 464 -17.09 -4.69 -14.00
N THR A 465 -15.88 -5.14 -14.27
CA THR A 465 -15.17 -4.87 -15.53
C THR A 465 -15.26 -6.09 -16.41
N SER A 466 -15.41 -5.89 -17.72
CA SER A 466 -15.36 -6.97 -18.71
C SER A 466 -14.70 -6.50 -20.01
N PRO A 467 -13.89 -7.34 -20.68
CA PRO A 467 -13.34 -7.00 -22.00
C PRO A 467 -14.39 -7.04 -23.12
N LYS A 468 -15.56 -7.63 -22.85
CA LYS A 468 -16.64 -7.84 -23.82
C LYS A 468 -18.01 -7.59 -23.17
N ASP A 469 -19.00 -7.33 -24.02
CA ASP A 469 -20.37 -7.16 -23.56
C ASP A 469 -20.88 -8.36 -22.74
N ILE A 470 -21.60 -8.04 -21.68
CA ILE A 470 -22.27 -9.03 -20.84
C ILE A 470 -23.77 -8.99 -21.12
N ALA A 471 -24.31 -10.14 -21.53
CA ALA A 471 -25.72 -10.28 -21.85
C ALA A 471 -26.61 -9.85 -20.67
N GLY A 472 -27.51 -8.89 -20.94
CA GLY A 472 -28.42 -8.32 -19.95
C GLY A 472 -27.84 -7.19 -19.09
N GLY A 473 -26.57 -6.82 -19.29
CA GLY A 473 -25.93 -5.66 -18.65
C GLY A 473 -26.01 -5.66 -17.12
N GLU A 474 -26.01 -4.47 -16.51
CA GLU A 474 -26.11 -4.25 -15.05
C GLU A 474 -27.34 -4.96 -14.40
N PRO A 475 -28.55 -4.95 -15.01
CA PRO A 475 -29.69 -5.71 -14.47
C PRO A 475 -29.42 -7.21 -14.30
N ALA A 476 -28.60 -7.82 -15.17
CA ALA A 476 -28.25 -9.23 -15.04
C ALA A 476 -27.39 -9.50 -13.80
N LEU A 477 -26.50 -8.57 -13.41
CA LEU A 477 -25.66 -8.71 -12.22
C LEU A 477 -26.51 -8.68 -10.95
N LEU A 478 -27.42 -7.70 -10.87
CA LEU A 478 -28.36 -7.60 -9.75
C LEU A 478 -29.27 -8.84 -9.66
N SER A 479 -29.77 -9.31 -10.79
CA SER A 479 -30.60 -10.52 -10.85
C SER A 479 -29.83 -11.76 -10.41
N ALA A 480 -28.54 -11.87 -10.77
CA ALA A 480 -27.70 -12.99 -10.35
C ALA A 480 -27.40 -12.95 -8.84
N LEU A 481 -27.13 -11.77 -8.28
CA LEU A 481 -26.99 -11.59 -6.83
C LEU A 481 -28.26 -12.00 -6.08
N GLU A 482 -29.42 -11.53 -6.54
CA GLU A 482 -30.71 -11.88 -5.93
C GLU A 482 -31.05 -13.37 -6.07
N ALA A 483 -30.69 -14.00 -7.19
CA ALA A 483 -30.82 -15.44 -7.36
C ALA A 483 -29.95 -16.21 -6.36
N SER A 484 -28.69 -15.80 -6.16
CA SER A 484 -27.81 -16.42 -5.17
C SER A 484 -28.35 -16.31 -3.74
N ARG A 485 -28.86 -15.14 -3.37
CA ARG A 485 -29.40 -14.86 -2.04
C ARG A 485 -30.60 -15.72 -1.64
N ARG A 486 -31.39 -16.17 -2.63
CA ARG A 486 -32.54 -17.08 -2.41
C ARG A 486 -32.11 -18.52 -2.08
N LEU A 487 -30.89 -18.90 -2.45
CA LEU A 487 -30.35 -20.22 -2.11
C LEU A 487 -29.91 -20.24 -0.65
N GLU A 488 -30.14 -21.33 0.06
CA GLU A 488 -29.63 -21.51 1.41
C GLU A 488 -28.15 -21.90 1.38
N VAL A 489 -27.35 -21.28 2.26
CA VAL A 489 -25.96 -21.69 2.47
C VAL A 489 -25.89 -22.75 3.56
N ALA A 490 -25.28 -23.89 3.24
CA ALA A 490 -24.94 -24.93 4.21
C ALA A 490 -23.76 -24.50 5.10
N PRO A 491 -23.65 -25.05 6.32
CA PRO A 491 -22.48 -24.82 7.19
C PRO A 491 -21.18 -25.31 6.51
N PRO A 492 -20.03 -24.71 6.83
CA PRO A 492 -18.74 -25.17 6.33
C PRO A 492 -18.49 -26.63 6.72
N THR A 493 -18.05 -27.45 5.78
CA THR A 493 -17.57 -28.80 6.07
C THR A 493 -16.22 -28.69 6.80
N GLY A 494 -16.07 -29.42 7.91
CA GLY A 494 -14.80 -29.46 8.65
C GLY A 494 -13.66 -29.95 7.76
N ALA A 495 -12.47 -29.35 7.89
CA ALA A 495 -11.30 -29.79 7.16
C ALA A 495 -10.77 -31.10 7.75
N THR A 496 -10.51 -32.09 6.89
CA THR A 496 -9.67 -33.23 7.26
C THR A 496 -8.23 -32.73 7.34
N ALA A 497 -7.54 -32.93 8.47
CA ALA A 497 -6.13 -32.63 8.57
C ALA A 497 -5.36 -33.42 7.49
N VAL A 498 -4.81 -32.73 6.50
CA VAL A 498 -3.89 -33.34 5.54
C VAL A 498 -2.55 -33.43 6.25
N ALA A 499 -2.14 -34.64 6.63
CA ALA A 499 -0.81 -34.87 7.17
C ALA A 499 0.22 -34.50 6.09
N TRP A 500 1.20 -33.68 6.45
CA TRP A 500 2.32 -33.32 5.56
C TRP A 500 2.94 -34.61 4.99
N PRO A 501 2.84 -34.87 3.69
CA PRO A 501 3.16 -36.20 3.15
C PRO A 501 4.67 -36.45 3.08
N TYR A 502 5.49 -35.39 3.13
CA TYR A 502 6.94 -35.46 3.02
C TYR A 502 7.63 -35.46 4.39
N SER A 503 7.34 -36.47 5.21
CA SER A 503 8.06 -36.71 6.49
C SER A 503 9.40 -37.43 6.29
N THR A 504 9.62 -37.99 5.10
CA THR A 504 10.88 -38.61 4.68
C THR A 504 11.16 -38.27 3.23
N PHE A 505 12.41 -37.89 2.93
CA PHE A 505 12.89 -37.59 1.58
C PHE A 505 13.69 -38.75 0.97
N GLY A 506 13.66 -39.93 1.61
CA GLY A 506 14.45 -41.10 1.21
C GLY A 506 15.89 -41.06 1.72
N ALA A 507 16.73 -41.95 1.18
CA ALA A 507 18.15 -41.99 1.53
C ALA A 507 18.87 -40.74 0.99
N PRO A 508 19.76 -40.09 1.78
CA PRO A 508 20.53 -38.95 1.30
C PRO A 508 21.32 -39.30 0.04
N GLY A 509 21.32 -38.39 -0.93
CA GLY A 509 22.13 -38.52 -2.14
C GLY A 509 23.63 -38.53 -1.82
N LYS A 510 24.41 -39.35 -2.53
CA LYS A 510 25.86 -39.45 -2.33
C LYS A 510 26.57 -38.25 -2.98
N VAL A 511 27.42 -37.58 -2.21
CA VAL A 511 28.31 -36.54 -2.71
C VAL A 511 29.52 -37.18 -3.40
N THR A 512 29.79 -36.78 -4.64
CA THR A 512 30.96 -37.24 -5.41
C THR A 512 32.11 -36.25 -5.40
N ALA A 513 31.82 -34.96 -5.26
CA ALA A 513 32.84 -33.92 -5.12
C ALA A 513 32.33 -32.74 -4.29
N THR A 514 33.21 -32.19 -3.47
CA THR A 514 33.05 -30.90 -2.79
C THR A 514 34.24 -30.03 -3.13
N LYS A 515 33.98 -28.78 -3.52
CA LYS A 515 35.01 -27.78 -3.82
C LYS A 515 34.65 -26.49 -3.11
N ASP A 516 35.51 -26.07 -2.20
CA ASP A 516 35.43 -24.74 -1.59
C ASP A 516 36.15 -23.72 -2.48
N ALA A 517 35.46 -22.62 -2.77
CA ALA A 517 35.99 -21.43 -3.44
C ALA A 517 36.01 -20.30 -2.43
N ALA A 518 37.11 -20.21 -1.68
CA ALA A 518 37.28 -19.26 -0.58
C ALA A 518 37.25 -17.79 -1.07
N ASP A 519 37.69 -17.52 -2.29
CA ASP A 519 37.62 -16.20 -2.92
C ASP A 519 36.19 -15.71 -3.19
N LEU A 520 35.22 -16.64 -3.22
CA LEU A 520 33.80 -16.36 -3.46
C LEU A 520 32.93 -16.60 -2.23
N ASP A 521 33.52 -17.02 -1.11
CA ASP A 521 32.83 -17.56 0.06
C ASP A 521 31.74 -18.58 -0.35
N THR A 522 32.09 -19.52 -1.23
CA THR A 522 31.10 -20.42 -1.86
C THR A 522 31.59 -21.86 -1.85
N THR A 523 30.70 -22.78 -1.51
CA THR A 523 30.94 -24.23 -1.58
C THR A 523 30.15 -24.83 -2.74
N PHE A 524 30.84 -25.50 -3.65
CA PHE A 524 30.26 -26.27 -4.75
C PHE A 524 30.22 -27.76 -4.40
N ILE A 525 29.05 -28.37 -4.53
CA ILE A 525 28.81 -29.78 -4.23
C ILE A 525 28.27 -30.44 -5.50
N THR A 526 28.85 -31.57 -5.90
CA THR A 526 28.34 -32.44 -6.96
C THR A 526 27.86 -33.75 -6.35
N PHE A 527 26.65 -34.15 -6.70
CA PHE A 527 26.06 -35.41 -6.28
C PHE A 527 26.23 -36.48 -7.37
N GLU A 528 26.15 -37.76 -6.98
CA GLU A 528 26.29 -38.92 -7.88
C GLU A 528 25.23 -38.94 -8.99
N ASN A 529 24.04 -38.40 -8.71
CA ASN A 529 22.95 -38.26 -9.69
C ASN A 529 23.13 -37.07 -10.65
N GLY A 530 24.25 -36.35 -10.59
CA GLY A 530 24.56 -35.22 -11.45
C GLY A 530 24.00 -33.87 -10.99
N VAL A 531 23.22 -33.84 -9.90
CA VAL A 531 22.79 -32.57 -9.28
C VAL A 531 24.02 -31.81 -8.79
N ARG A 532 24.01 -30.49 -9.00
CA ARG A 532 25.03 -29.57 -8.50
C ARG A 532 24.38 -28.57 -7.57
N LEU A 533 24.95 -28.43 -6.38
CA LEU A 533 24.51 -27.48 -5.37
C LEU A 533 25.63 -26.45 -5.16
N THR A 534 25.23 -25.18 -5.19
CA THR A 534 26.10 -24.05 -4.84
C THR A 534 25.56 -23.45 -3.57
N VAL A 535 26.35 -23.48 -2.50
CA VAL A 535 26.00 -22.89 -1.20
C VAL A 535 26.85 -21.65 -1.01
N LYS A 536 26.20 -20.50 -0.83
CA LYS A 536 26.86 -19.24 -0.49
C LYS A 536 26.23 -18.66 0.78
N PRO A 537 26.88 -18.75 1.94
CA PRO A 537 26.41 -18.08 3.15
C PRO A 537 26.53 -16.57 2.96
N THR A 538 25.49 -15.84 3.32
CA THR A 538 25.48 -14.38 3.28
C THR A 538 24.96 -13.83 4.61
N ARG A 539 25.28 -12.57 4.90
CA ARG A 539 24.79 -11.85 6.10
C ARG A 539 23.96 -10.63 5.71
N PHE A 540 23.34 -10.67 4.53
CA PHE A 540 22.55 -9.56 4.01
C PHE A 540 21.15 -9.53 4.61
N LYS A 541 20.62 -10.71 4.95
CA LYS A 541 19.34 -10.92 5.62
C LYS A 541 19.51 -12.05 6.63
N ASP A 542 19.07 -11.81 7.85
CA ASP A 542 19.05 -12.82 8.90
C ASP A 542 17.80 -13.70 8.77
N ASP A 543 17.89 -14.96 9.22
CA ASP A 543 16.81 -15.95 9.25
C ASP A 543 16.13 -16.29 7.90
N GLU A 544 16.78 -15.98 6.77
CA GLU A 544 16.29 -16.31 5.41
C GLU A 544 17.23 -17.28 4.69
N VAL A 545 16.66 -18.30 4.03
CA VAL A 545 17.40 -19.18 3.09
C VAL A 545 16.76 -19.06 1.70
N LEU A 546 17.49 -18.49 0.75
CA LEU A 546 17.05 -18.41 -0.64
C LEU A 546 17.47 -19.66 -1.41
N VAL A 547 16.49 -20.40 -1.94
CA VAL A 547 16.72 -21.60 -2.75
C VAL A 547 16.35 -21.30 -4.19
N ARG A 548 17.28 -21.53 -5.12
CA ARG A 548 17.02 -21.46 -6.57
C ARG A 548 17.39 -22.78 -7.23
N VAL A 549 16.40 -23.40 -7.87
CA VAL A 549 16.59 -24.63 -8.64
C VAL A 549 16.61 -24.29 -10.13
N ASN A 550 17.66 -24.69 -10.85
CA ASN A 550 17.75 -24.57 -12.30
C ASN A 550 17.84 -25.97 -12.91
N VAL A 551 17.01 -26.25 -13.92
CA VAL A 551 16.94 -27.56 -14.59
C VAL A 551 17.14 -27.40 -16.09
N GLY A 552 18.16 -28.05 -16.65
CA GLY A 552 18.47 -28.03 -18.10
C GLY A 552 18.69 -26.61 -18.67
N GLY A 553 18.41 -26.45 -19.96
CA GLY A 553 18.35 -25.17 -20.69
C GLY A 553 17.01 -24.42 -20.54
N GLY A 554 16.17 -24.81 -19.57
CA GLY A 554 14.87 -24.19 -19.32
C GLY A 554 13.92 -24.32 -20.51
N ARG A 555 13.25 -23.21 -20.88
CA ARG A 555 12.27 -23.18 -21.98
C ARG A 555 12.87 -23.50 -23.36
N VAL A 556 14.19 -23.34 -23.54
CA VAL A 556 14.87 -23.59 -24.83
C VAL A 556 14.91 -25.07 -25.18
N ASP A 557 15.00 -25.94 -24.16
CA ASP A 557 15.04 -27.39 -24.33
C ASP A 557 13.64 -28.01 -24.48
N MET A 558 12.58 -27.18 -24.42
CA MET A 558 11.22 -27.66 -24.61
C MET A 558 10.91 -27.90 -26.09
N PRO A 559 10.20 -29.00 -26.44
CA PRO A 559 9.75 -29.24 -27.80
C PRO A 559 8.94 -28.05 -28.33
N ARG A 560 9.28 -27.57 -29.54
CA ARG A 560 8.57 -26.45 -30.19
C ARG A 560 7.31 -26.89 -30.91
N ASP A 561 7.20 -28.18 -31.17
CA ASP A 561 6.18 -28.84 -31.98
C ASP A 561 5.13 -29.58 -31.15
N GLN A 562 5.25 -29.55 -29.81
CA GLN A 562 4.32 -30.22 -28.89
C GLN A 562 4.01 -29.30 -27.71
N GLN A 563 2.75 -29.33 -27.28
CA GLN A 563 2.32 -28.61 -26.08
C GLN A 563 2.98 -29.25 -24.85
N SER A 564 3.89 -28.54 -24.18
CA SER A 564 4.51 -28.99 -22.93
C SER A 564 3.72 -28.49 -21.72
N GLY A 565 3.80 -29.18 -20.59
CA GLY A 565 3.19 -28.74 -19.31
C GLY A 565 3.77 -27.43 -18.76
N ALA A 566 4.67 -26.75 -19.47
CA ALA A 566 5.27 -25.49 -19.06
C ALA A 566 4.27 -24.34 -18.89
N TRP A 567 3.13 -24.40 -19.58
CA TRP A 567 2.03 -23.45 -19.36
C TRP A 567 1.45 -23.56 -17.94
N ALA A 568 1.59 -24.72 -17.30
CA ALA A 568 1.17 -24.99 -15.93
C ALA A 568 2.31 -24.77 -14.92
N ALA A 569 3.51 -24.35 -15.34
CA ALA A 569 4.61 -24.10 -14.39
C ALA A 569 4.26 -22.98 -13.39
N SER A 570 3.41 -22.03 -13.78
CA SER A 570 2.88 -20.99 -12.90
C SER A 570 1.70 -21.44 -12.03
N THR A 571 1.16 -22.65 -12.21
CA THR A 571 0.09 -23.20 -11.37
C THR A 571 0.62 -24.00 -10.19
N TYR A 572 1.92 -24.33 -10.18
CA TYR A 572 2.62 -24.78 -8.99
C TYR A 572 3.03 -23.55 -8.16
N VAL A 573 2.34 -23.32 -7.05
CA VAL A 573 2.76 -22.38 -6.02
C VAL A 573 3.63 -23.12 -5.00
N GLU A 574 4.65 -22.44 -4.47
CA GLU A 574 5.50 -22.94 -3.37
C GLU A 574 4.63 -23.42 -2.20
N GLY A 575 4.92 -24.62 -1.69
CA GLY A 575 4.13 -25.29 -0.65
C GLY A 575 3.07 -26.21 -1.25
N GLY A 576 3.50 -27.43 -1.59
CA GLY A 576 2.60 -28.51 -2.02
C GLY A 576 1.61 -28.96 -0.95
#